data_AF-A0A2V8HXR3-F1
#
_entry.id   AF-A0A2V8HXR3-F1
#
_cell.length_a   1.000
_cell.length_b   1.000
_cell.length_c   1.000
_cell.angle_alpha   90.00
_cell.angle_beta   90.00
_cell.angle_gamma   90.00
#
_symmetry.space_group_name_H-M   'P 1'
#
loop_
_entity.id
_entity.type
_entity.pdbx_description
1 polymer ?
#
loop_
_entity_poly.entity_id
_entity_poly.type
_entity_poly.pdbx_seq_one_letter_code
_entity_poly.pdbx_strand_id
1 'polypeptide(L)'
;MDVPRAAARRQRAGPAHHRSQLLHRDRRGRLFIDHRAADRAAGVCDADLEPMRMTRAGGASRAGRAGGVALLLLATPVLLHAHGDEAHSINTPQALSPWDLAVLGGLLMVGTLYVLGAVKLARRARPPAPRALPAPPASDAARLARWEPYAFAVGWSALVLSILPPIDSLSLQYFSVHMIQHELMMLVGAPLVIAGRPLQRCLAGMPDTLRTRAAHALQARPMSGAWRVLTAPLVAWALHGLAIWVWHMPALYDAAVGNEAIHTLQHAMFVGTAALFWWGMLYGRYGRAGYGVAVFYVFLTVVHTGILGAMVTFARTPLYPIYAAPAAAHGVDALVDQQRAGLLMWIPAGIVMTLFGLALFAAWLGEAERKSMQDARLKMQTPFLLLIAALALTSCDRSAYREASQLTGGDPDKGRQAIVKYGCDTCHNIPGVLTATATVGPPLMQMGLRSYLAGRIDNTPENMIKWIRQPHSVDPQTAMPETGVTESDGRDIAAYLYTLR
;
A
#
# COMPACT_ATOMS: atom_id res chain seq x y z
N MET A 1 53.20 -12.29 -33.28
CA MET A 1 53.71 -12.50 -31.92
C MET A 1 53.74 -11.13 -31.25
N ASP A 2 53.20 -10.86 -30.08
CA ASP A 2 52.19 -11.52 -29.26
C ASP A 2 51.60 -10.42 -28.39
N VAL A 3 50.29 -10.45 -28.22
CA VAL A 3 49.53 -9.56 -27.33
C VAL A 3 49.35 -10.28 -25.99
N PRO A 4 49.54 -9.63 -24.83
CA PRO A 4 49.07 -10.21 -23.57
C PRO A 4 47.56 -10.00 -23.38
N ARG A 5 46.85 -11.13 -23.30
CA ARG A 5 45.43 -11.33 -22.92
C ARG A 5 45.17 -10.87 -21.47
N ALA A 6 44.09 -10.11 -21.23
CA ALA A 6 42.83 -10.51 -20.53
C ALA A 6 43.02 -11.25 -19.19
N ALA A 7 42.34 -10.93 -18.08
CA ALA A 7 40.90 -10.72 -17.98
C ALA A 7 40.50 -10.04 -16.65
N ALA A 8 39.73 -8.94 -16.75
CA ALA A 8 38.91 -8.44 -15.65
C ALA A 8 37.43 -8.71 -15.96
N ARG A 9 36.81 -9.42 -15.03
CA ARG A 9 35.46 -9.99 -15.02
C ARG A 9 34.38 -8.93 -15.30
N ARG A 10 33.71 -9.01 -16.47
CA ARG A 10 32.49 -8.25 -16.78
C ARG A 10 31.30 -8.82 -15.98
N GLN A 11 30.82 -8.10 -14.98
CA GLN A 11 29.45 -8.25 -14.48
C GLN A 11 28.51 -7.45 -15.38
N ARG A 12 27.58 -8.15 -16.03
CA ARG A 12 26.43 -7.55 -16.74
C ARG A 12 25.48 -6.93 -15.71
N ALA A 13 25.41 -5.61 -15.66
CA ALA A 13 24.31 -4.89 -15.00
C ALA A 13 23.23 -4.57 -16.05
N GLY A 14 22.02 -5.08 -15.84
CA GLY A 14 20.83 -4.74 -16.62
C GLY A 14 20.29 -3.33 -16.30
N PRO A 15 19.33 -2.81 -17.09
CA PRO A 15 18.93 -1.41 -17.05
C PRO A 15 18.09 -1.10 -15.79
N ALA A 16 18.54 -0.11 -15.02
CA ALA A 16 17.84 0.42 -13.86
C ALA A 16 16.75 1.41 -14.28
N HIS A 17 15.49 1.08 -13.98
CA HIS A 17 14.35 1.98 -14.13
C HIS A 17 14.31 3.07 -13.03
N HIS A 18 14.00 4.30 -13.47
CA HIS A 18 13.48 5.46 -12.75
C HIS A 18 13.88 5.68 -11.27
N ARG A 19 14.90 6.51 -11.05
CA ARG A 19 15.15 7.21 -9.78
C ARG A 19 14.37 8.54 -9.74
N SER A 20 13.41 8.65 -8.82
CA SER A 20 12.80 9.93 -8.42
C SER A 20 13.78 10.76 -7.60
N GLN A 21 14.16 11.93 -8.12
CA GLN A 21 15.02 12.94 -7.48
C GLN A 21 14.21 13.80 -6.50
N LEU A 22 14.45 13.68 -5.20
CA LEU A 22 13.98 14.61 -4.17
C LEU A 22 15.03 14.83 -3.06
N LEU A 23 16.31 14.77 -3.40
CA LEU A 23 17.40 15.04 -2.46
C LEU A 23 18.54 15.77 -3.18
N HIS A 24 18.59 17.10 -3.07
CA HIS A 24 19.80 17.86 -3.33
C HIS A 24 20.70 17.86 -2.09
N ARG A 25 22.01 17.74 -2.31
CA ARG A 25 23.05 17.69 -1.27
C ARG A 25 23.96 18.91 -1.46
N ASP A 26 24.03 19.78 -0.45
CA ASP A 26 25.04 20.86 -0.42
C ASP A 26 26.43 20.30 -0.04
N ARG A 27 27.50 21.00 -0.44
CA ARG A 27 28.92 20.75 -0.22
C ARG A 27 29.34 20.56 1.25
N ARG A 28 28.43 20.74 2.22
CA ARG A 28 28.64 20.40 3.64
C ARG A 28 27.78 19.24 4.18
N GLY A 29 27.10 18.49 3.32
CA GLY A 29 26.52 17.18 3.67
C GLY A 29 25.29 17.19 4.59
N ARG A 30 24.62 18.33 4.79
CA ARG A 30 23.35 18.39 5.55
C ARG A 30 22.14 18.27 4.61
N LEU A 31 21.20 17.39 4.96
CA LEU A 31 19.88 17.32 4.32
C LEU A 31 18.99 18.44 4.86
N PHE A 32 18.34 19.20 3.97
CA PHE A 32 17.24 20.09 4.33
C PHE A 32 16.04 19.81 3.42
N ILE A 33 14.83 19.97 3.94
CA ILE A 33 13.57 19.67 3.25
C ILE A 33 12.91 21.01 2.87
N ASP A 34 12.61 21.19 1.59
CA ASP A 34 11.75 22.28 1.13
C ASP A 34 10.29 21.89 1.38
N HIS A 35 9.65 22.56 2.34
CA HIS A 35 8.29 22.27 2.78
C HIS A 35 7.21 22.68 1.77
N ARG A 36 7.53 23.36 0.67
CA ARG A 36 6.51 23.84 -0.30
C ARG A 36 6.24 22.88 -1.46
N ALA A 37 7.10 21.88 -1.70
CA ALA A 37 6.97 20.98 -2.85
C ALA A 37 6.11 19.73 -2.57
N ALA A 38 5.98 19.32 -1.30
CA ALA A 38 5.26 18.09 -0.92
C ALA A 38 3.74 18.17 -1.15
N ASP A 39 3.16 19.37 -1.12
CA ASP A 39 1.70 19.55 -1.19
C ASP A 39 1.12 19.54 -2.62
N ARG A 40 1.96 19.59 -3.67
CA ARG A 40 1.48 19.55 -5.06
C ARG A 40 1.56 18.17 -5.72
N ALA A 41 2.27 17.22 -5.12
CA ALA A 41 2.49 15.89 -5.69
C ALA A 41 1.47 14.83 -5.24
N ALA A 42 0.40 15.20 -4.54
CA ALA A 42 -0.68 14.29 -4.13
C ALA A 42 -1.68 14.00 -5.28
N GLY A 43 -1.19 13.94 -6.51
CA GLY A 43 -1.94 13.49 -7.69
C GLY A 43 -1.49 12.09 -8.08
N VAL A 44 -2.18 11.09 -7.55
CA VAL A 44 -2.38 9.74 -8.09
C VAL A 44 -1.23 9.15 -8.91
N CYS A 45 -0.43 8.28 -8.29
CA CYS A 45 0.13 7.13 -8.97
C CYS A 45 -0.03 5.91 -8.07
N ASP A 46 -0.58 4.86 -8.67
CA ASP A 46 -0.79 3.50 -8.20
C ASP A 46 0.38 3.03 -7.31
N ALA A 47 0.26 3.26 -6.01
CA ALA A 47 1.23 2.78 -5.04
C ALA A 47 0.66 1.50 -4.48
N ASP A 48 1.22 0.37 -4.91
CA ASP A 48 1.07 -0.93 -4.27
C ASP A 48 1.08 -0.76 -2.75
N LEU A 49 -0.11 -0.78 -2.15
CA LEU A 49 -0.34 -0.59 -0.73
C LEU A 49 0.14 -1.84 -0.01
N GLU A 50 1.44 -1.94 0.20
CA GLU A 50 2.04 -2.75 1.25
C GLU A 50 1.30 -2.42 2.58
N PRO A 51 0.49 -3.33 3.15
CA PRO A 51 -0.36 -3.00 4.31
C PRO A 51 0.43 -2.62 5.57
N MET A 52 1.76 -2.81 5.57
CA MET A 52 2.69 -2.36 6.61
C MET A 52 3.66 -1.24 6.19
N ARG A 53 3.77 -0.86 4.90
CA ARG A 53 4.53 0.36 4.55
C ARG A 53 3.63 1.56 4.73
N MET A 54 3.64 2.11 5.93
CA MET A 54 3.29 3.52 6.07
C MET A 54 4.45 4.34 5.51
N THR A 55 4.15 5.23 4.56
CA THR A 55 5.06 6.32 4.19
C THR A 55 5.41 7.09 5.45
N ARG A 56 6.71 7.22 5.75
CA ARG A 56 7.23 7.96 6.91
C ARG A 56 6.59 9.35 6.97
N ALA A 57 5.74 9.59 7.96
CA ALA A 57 5.59 10.93 8.50
C ALA A 57 6.91 11.25 9.20
N GLY A 58 7.69 12.18 8.65
CA GLY A 58 9.01 12.54 9.16
C GLY A 58 8.93 13.18 10.55
N GLY A 59 9.82 12.75 11.44
CA GLY A 59 10.10 13.46 12.69
C GLY A 59 10.27 12.55 13.91
N ALA A 60 11.39 11.85 14.03
CA ALA A 60 11.98 11.53 15.34
C ALA A 60 13.46 11.20 15.17
N SER A 61 14.31 12.09 15.69
CA SER A 61 15.75 11.92 15.84
C SER A 61 16.07 10.78 16.80
N ARG A 62 17.24 10.16 16.56
CA ARG A 62 17.87 9.08 17.33
C ARG A 62 17.69 9.25 18.84
N ALA A 63 17.05 8.27 19.49
CA ALA A 63 17.28 7.96 20.90
C ALA A 63 16.93 6.49 21.19
N GLY A 64 17.89 5.78 21.81
CA GLY A 64 17.62 4.68 22.74
C GLY A 64 17.27 3.31 22.15
N ARG A 65 18.24 2.40 22.17
CA ARG A 65 18.00 0.95 22.22
C ARG A 65 17.29 0.62 23.53
N ALA A 66 15.96 0.52 23.52
CA ALA A 66 15.14 -0.20 24.49
C ALA A 66 13.68 -0.08 24.04
N GLY A 67 13.13 -1.11 23.40
CA GLY A 67 11.76 -1.04 22.88
C GLY A 67 11.22 -2.38 22.40
N GLY A 68 11.60 -3.46 23.07
CA GLY A 68 11.11 -4.82 22.81
C GLY A 68 10.01 -5.28 23.77
N VAL A 69 9.38 -4.38 24.53
CA VAL A 69 8.44 -4.76 25.60
C VAL A 69 7.02 -4.22 25.38
N ALA A 70 6.78 -3.36 24.38
CA ALA A 70 5.48 -2.69 24.24
C ALA A 70 4.33 -3.57 23.67
N LEU A 71 4.61 -4.74 23.10
CA LEU A 71 3.56 -5.68 22.67
C LEU A 71 3.22 -6.73 23.74
N LEU A 72 4.10 -6.93 24.72
CA LEU A 72 3.86 -7.74 25.92
C LEU A 72 3.07 -6.98 27.01
N LEU A 73 2.90 -5.66 26.84
CA LEU A 73 2.17 -4.81 27.79
C LEU A 73 0.64 -4.88 27.68
N LEU A 74 0.10 -5.58 26.68
CA LEU A 74 -1.34 -5.90 26.62
C LEU A 74 -1.69 -7.25 27.26
N ALA A 75 -0.69 -8.09 27.57
CA ALA A 75 -0.88 -9.39 28.21
C ALA A 75 -0.51 -9.40 29.72
N THR A 76 0.18 -8.37 30.20
CA THR A 76 0.78 -8.35 31.54
C THR A 76 -0.14 -7.95 32.71
N PRO A 77 -1.22 -7.16 32.56
CA PRO A 77 -2.14 -6.95 33.68
C PRO A 77 -2.92 -8.23 34.05
N VAL A 78 -3.15 -9.10 33.06
CA VAL A 78 -3.95 -10.33 33.18
C VAL A 78 -3.15 -11.46 33.85
N LEU A 79 -1.86 -11.59 33.54
CA LEU A 79 -0.99 -12.60 34.15
C LEU A 79 -0.72 -12.38 35.65
N LEU A 80 -0.93 -11.16 36.17
CA LEU A 80 -0.67 -10.82 37.58
C LEU A 80 -1.89 -10.88 38.50
N HIS A 81 -3.12 -10.96 37.96
CA HIS A 81 -4.35 -10.99 38.77
C HIS A 81 -5.15 -12.31 38.67
N ALA A 82 -4.68 -13.31 37.92
CA ALA A 82 -5.46 -14.51 37.59
C ALA A 82 -5.10 -15.79 38.38
N HIS A 83 -4.37 -15.71 39.48
CA HIS A 83 -4.16 -16.86 40.39
C HIS A 83 -5.31 -17.02 41.38
N GLY A 84 -6.54 -17.18 40.88
CA GLY A 84 -7.70 -17.59 41.67
C GLY A 84 -8.30 -18.86 41.08
N ASP A 85 -8.27 -19.95 41.84
CA ASP A 85 -8.85 -21.27 41.51
C ASP A 85 -10.39 -21.26 41.54
N GLU A 86 -11.04 -20.29 40.90
CA GLU A 86 -12.50 -20.30 40.77
C GLU A 86 -12.88 -21.09 39.52
N ALA A 87 -13.09 -22.40 39.71
CA ALA A 87 -13.67 -23.27 38.70
C ALA A 87 -15.05 -22.73 38.28
N HIS A 88 -15.24 -22.57 36.97
CA HIS A 88 -16.50 -22.18 36.37
C HIS A 88 -17.58 -23.19 36.79
N SER A 89 -18.42 -22.80 37.74
CA SER A 89 -19.51 -23.63 38.22
C SER A 89 -20.56 -23.69 37.11
N ILE A 90 -20.58 -24.79 36.36
CA ILE A 90 -21.62 -25.12 35.35
C ILE A 90 -23.03 -24.96 35.93
N ASN A 91 -23.18 -25.03 37.26
CA ASN A 91 -24.45 -24.94 37.99
C ASN A 91 -24.80 -23.52 38.50
N THR A 92 -23.87 -22.56 38.43
CA THR A 92 -24.11 -21.15 38.81
C THR A 92 -23.33 -20.22 37.87
N PRO A 93 -23.79 -20.00 36.63
CA PRO A 93 -23.11 -19.08 35.72
C PRO A 93 -23.11 -17.69 36.35
N GLN A 94 -21.93 -17.20 36.75
CA GLN A 94 -21.76 -15.78 37.00
C GLN A 94 -21.96 -15.06 35.67
N ALA A 95 -22.52 -13.84 35.70
CA ALA A 95 -22.89 -13.14 34.47
C ALA A 95 -21.69 -12.82 33.56
N LEU A 96 -20.50 -12.59 34.13
CA LEU A 96 -19.23 -12.36 33.43
C LEU A 96 -18.08 -12.74 34.35
N SER A 97 -17.14 -13.54 33.86
CA SER A 97 -15.95 -13.91 34.61
C SER A 97 -14.87 -12.80 34.58
N PRO A 98 -13.82 -12.87 35.43
CA PRO A 98 -12.67 -11.97 35.34
C PRO A 98 -11.98 -12.00 33.97
N TRP A 99 -11.93 -13.18 33.32
CA TRP A 99 -11.39 -13.32 31.97
C TRP A 99 -12.30 -12.69 30.92
N ASP A 100 -13.62 -12.86 31.02
CA ASP A 100 -14.60 -12.22 30.13
C ASP A 100 -14.51 -10.69 30.23
N LEU A 101 -14.38 -10.16 31.45
CA LEU A 101 -14.19 -8.74 31.69
C LEU A 101 -12.89 -8.22 31.06
N ALA A 102 -11.80 -8.99 31.14
CA ALA A 102 -10.53 -8.65 30.50
C ALA A 102 -10.65 -8.63 28.97
N VAL A 103 -11.32 -9.64 28.38
CA VAL A 103 -11.56 -9.71 26.93
C VAL A 103 -12.46 -8.57 26.48
N LEU A 104 -13.55 -8.30 27.21
CA LEU A 104 -14.47 -7.20 26.93
C LEU A 104 -13.75 -5.85 27.02
N GLY A 105 -12.91 -5.64 28.04
CA GLY A 105 -12.06 -4.47 28.16
C GLY A 105 -11.13 -4.28 26.95
N GLY A 106 -10.52 -5.37 26.47
CA GLY A 106 -9.71 -5.38 25.24
C GLY A 106 -10.51 -5.01 24.00
N LEU A 107 -11.70 -5.59 23.82
CA LEU A 107 -12.61 -5.28 22.71
C LEU A 107 -13.09 -3.83 22.76
N LEU A 108 -13.44 -3.29 23.93
CA LEU A 108 -13.83 -1.89 24.12
C LEU A 108 -12.69 -0.93 23.78
N MET A 109 -11.45 -1.26 24.19
CA MET A 109 -10.28 -0.48 23.83
C MET A 109 -10.07 -0.45 22.31
N VAL A 110 -10.13 -1.61 21.64
CA VAL A 110 -10.00 -1.70 20.17
C VAL A 110 -11.12 -0.92 19.47
N GLY A 111 -12.37 -1.07 19.91
CA GLY A 111 -13.52 -0.34 19.36
C GLY A 111 -13.37 1.18 19.52
N THR A 112 -12.94 1.63 20.70
CA THR A 112 -12.70 3.05 20.99
C THR A 112 -11.61 3.63 20.09
N LEU A 113 -10.45 2.96 20.01
CA LEU A 113 -9.35 3.39 19.14
C LEU A 113 -9.75 3.43 17.67
N TYR A 114 -10.54 2.45 17.22
CA TYR A 114 -11.06 2.39 15.86
C TYR A 114 -11.94 3.59 15.56
N VAL A 115 -12.94 3.89 16.42
CA VAL A 115 -13.87 5.01 16.24
C VAL A 115 -13.12 6.34 16.25
N LEU A 116 -12.22 6.55 17.22
CA LEU A 116 -11.41 7.77 17.29
C LEU A 116 -10.56 7.97 16.02
N GLY A 117 -9.95 6.89 15.53
CA GLY A 117 -9.17 6.90 14.29
C GLY A 117 -10.02 7.18 13.06
N ALA A 118 -11.19 6.54 12.95
CA ALA A 118 -12.12 6.74 11.86
C ALA A 118 -12.62 8.19 11.80
N VAL A 119 -13.00 8.78 12.95
CA VAL A 119 -13.41 10.19 13.05
C VAL A 119 -12.26 11.12 12.67
N LYS A 120 -11.03 10.86 13.16
CA LYS A 120 -9.84 11.67 12.84
C LYS A 120 -9.52 11.64 11.34
N LEU A 121 -9.60 10.47 10.70
CA LEU A 121 -9.38 10.32 9.25
C LEU A 121 -10.49 11.00 8.45
N ALA A 122 -11.75 10.86 8.84
CA ALA A 122 -12.89 11.51 8.18
C ALA A 122 -12.79 13.05 8.25
N ARG A 123 -12.35 13.60 9.38
CA ARG A 123 -12.12 15.05 9.53
C ARG A 123 -11.01 15.57 8.63
N ARG A 124 -9.95 14.79 8.40
CA ARG A 124 -8.83 15.13 7.49
C ARG A 124 -9.19 14.99 6.02
N ALA A 125 -10.12 14.10 5.69
CA ALA A 125 -10.60 13.89 4.33
C ALA A 125 -11.60 14.94 3.86
N ARG A 126 -12.10 15.83 4.74
CA ARG A 126 -12.96 16.94 4.33
C ARG A 126 -12.14 17.93 3.48
N PRO A 127 -12.49 18.12 2.19
CA PRO A 127 -11.78 19.09 1.37
C PRO A 127 -11.97 20.50 1.94
N PRO A 128 -10.97 21.38 1.82
CA PRO A 128 -11.19 22.82 1.99
C PRO A 128 -12.27 23.29 0.99
N ALA A 129 -13.02 24.34 1.40
CA ALA A 129 -14.22 24.87 0.75
C ALA A 129 -14.23 24.83 -0.80
N PRO A 130 -15.40 24.62 -1.43
CA PRO A 130 -15.50 24.21 -2.82
C PRO A 130 -14.94 25.26 -3.78
N ARG A 131 -13.85 24.93 -4.48
CA ARG A 131 -13.62 25.47 -5.83
C ARG A 131 -14.49 24.68 -6.80
N ALA A 132 -15.30 25.40 -7.56
CA ALA A 132 -16.35 24.93 -8.46
C ALA A 132 -15.84 24.12 -9.66
N LEU A 133 -15.26 22.95 -9.41
CA LEU A 133 -15.04 21.93 -10.43
C LEU A 133 -15.87 20.69 -10.06
N PRO A 134 -16.62 20.10 -11.00
CA PRO A 134 -17.35 18.86 -10.75
C PRO A 134 -16.35 17.78 -10.32
N ALA A 135 -16.58 17.22 -9.14
CA ALA A 135 -15.74 16.16 -8.62
C ALA A 135 -15.83 14.94 -9.56
N PRO A 136 -14.69 14.31 -9.90
CA PRO A 136 -14.72 13.09 -10.71
C PRO A 136 -15.56 12.00 -10.01
N PRO A 137 -16.19 11.09 -10.77
CA PRO A 137 -16.96 10.00 -10.20
C PRO A 137 -16.09 9.21 -9.20
N ALA A 138 -16.66 8.90 -8.03
CA ALA A 138 -15.94 8.20 -6.97
C ALA A 138 -15.36 6.88 -7.51
N SER A 139 -14.07 6.66 -7.28
CA SER A 139 -13.41 5.38 -7.60
C SER A 139 -14.02 4.24 -6.79
N ASP A 140 -13.87 2.99 -7.25
CA ASP A 140 -14.29 1.80 -6.50
C ASP A 140 -13.67 1.76 -5.10
N ALA A 141 -12.42 2.21 -4.96
CA ALA A 141 -11.75 2.33 -3.67
C ALA A 141 -12.46 3.31 -2.72
N ALA A 142 -12.97 4.44 -3.23
CA ALA A 142 -13.73 5.40 -2.43
C ALA A 142 -15.13 4.86 -2.04
N ARG A 143 -15.73 3.98 -2.85
CA ARG A 143 -16.96 3.26 -2.49
C ARG A 143 -16.70 2.27 -1.36
N LEU A 144 -15.68 1.43 -1.48
CA LEU A 144 -15.33 0.41 -0.48
C LEU A 144 -14.93 1.05 0.86
N ALA A 145 -14.17 2.14 0.84
CA ALA A 145 -13.76 2.85 2.06
C ALA A 145 -14.93 3.34 2.94
N ARG A 146 -16.13 3.53 2.35
CA ARG A 146 -17.34 3.89 3.11
C ARG A 146 -17.95 2.73 3.86
N TRP A 147 -17.73 1.49 3.42
CA TRP A 147 -18.28 0.27 4.05
C TRP A 147 -17.38 -0.29 5.15
N GLU A 148 -16.09 0.02 5.13
CA GLU A 148 -15.11 -0.48 6.11
C GLU A 148 -15.54 -0.22 7.58
N PRO A 149 -16.05 0.97 7.99
CA PRO A 149 -16.51 1.19 9.37
C PRO A 149 -17.74 0.36 9.76
N TYR A 150 -18.66 0.13 8.82
CA TYR A 150 -19.84 -0.71 9.07
C TYR A 150 -19.46 -2.18 9.19
N ALA A 151 -18.56 -2.67 8.33
CA ALA A 151 -18.02 -4.01 8.45
C ALA A 151 -17.34 -4.21 9.82
N PHE A 152 -16.50 -3.25 10.24
CA PHE A 152 -15.89 -3.31 11.57
C PHE A 152 -16.94 -3.33 12.68
N ALA A 153 -17.94 -2.44 12.64
CA ALA A 153 -18.97 -2.36 13.67
C ALA A 153 -19.74 -3.67 13.81
N VAL A 154 -20.18 -4.26 12.68
CA VAL A 154 -20.90 -5.53 12.68
C VAL A 154 -20.02 -6.67 13.19
N GLY A 155 -18.77 -6.77 12.72
CA GLY A 155 -17.82 -7.80 13.17
C GLY A 155 -17.46 -7.66 14.65
N TRP A 156 -17.22 -6.44 15.11
CA TRP A 156 -16.92 -6.14 16.51
C TRP A 156 -18.12 -6.48 17.40
N SER A 157 -19.34 -6.09 16.99
CA SER A 157 -20.57 -6.46 17.69
C SER A 157 -20.76 -7.98 17.75
N ALA A 158 -20.45 -8.73 16.69
CA ALA A 158 -20.50 -10.19 16.70
C ALA A 158 -19.54 -10.79 17.75
N LEU A 159 -18.30 -10.28 17.85
CA LEU A 159 -17.33 -10.71 18.87
C LEU A 159 -17.76 -10.35 20.30
N VAL A 160 -18.40 -9.20 20.48
CA VAL A 160 -18.92 -8.79 21.80
C VAL A 160 -20.13 -9.64 22.17
N LEU A 161 -21.09 -9.81 21.27
CA LEU A 161 -22.30 -10.60 21.52
C LEU A 161 -21.97 -12.08 21.77
N SER A 162 -20.91 -12.62 21.17
CA SER A 162 -20.50 -14.01 21.41
C SER A 162 -20.02 -14.25 22.83
N ILE A 163 -19.47 -13.25 23.53
CA ILE A 163 -18.96 -13.39 24.91
C ILE A 163 -19.92 -12.84 25.97
N LEU A 164 -21.08 -12.32 25.55
CA LEU A 164 -22.09 -11.80 26.48
C LEU A 164 -23.22 -12.82 26.69
N PRO A 165 -23.84 -12.83 27.87
CA PRO A 165 -25.13 -13.49 28.06
C PRO A 165 -26.17 -12.94 27.06
N PRO A 166 -27.08 -13.79 26.53
CA PRO A 166 -27.31 -15.18 26.92
C PRO A 166 -26.44 -16.22 26.18
N ILE A 167 -25.70 -15.82 25.13
CA ILE A 167 -24.98 -16.79 24.27
C ILE A 167 -23.92 -17.53 25.07
N ASP A 168 -23.11 -16.80 25.82
CA ASP A 168 -22.04 -17.39 26.62
C ASP A 168 -22.57 -18.31 27.73
N SER A 169 -23.62 -17.89 28.45
CA SER A 169 -24.21 -18.73 29.50
C SER A 169 -24.91 -19.98 28.94
N LEU A 170 -25.48 -19.90 27.74
CA LEU A 170 -26.13 -21.02 27.08
C LEU A 170 -25.13 -21.96 26.39
N SER A 171 -23.94 -21.50 25.99
CA SER A 171 -22.90 -22.34 25.38
C SER A 171 -22.28 -23.34 26.36
N LEU A 172 -22.39 -23.07 27.66
CA LEU A 172 -22.04 -24.01 28.73
C LEU A 172 -23.09 -25.11 28.91
N GLN A 173 -24.32 -24.91 28.43
CA GLN A 173 -25.44 -25.83 28.62
C GLN A 173 -25.74 -26.66 27.36
N TYR A 174 -25.56 -26.05 26.18
CA TYR A 174 -25.84 -26.66 24.89
C TYR A 174 -24.61 -26.60 23.99
N PHE A 175 -24.20 -27.74 23.47
CA PHE A 175 -23.14 -27.84 22.48
C PHE A 175 -23.51 -27.09 21.19
N SER A 176 -24.79 -27.09 20.80
CA SER A 176 -25.26 -26.31 19.64
C SER A 176 -25.05 -24.81 19.80
N VAL A 177 -25.31 -24.25 20.99
CA VAL A 177 -25.06 -22.83 21.27
C VAL A 177 -23.57 -22.53 21.37
N HIS A 178 -22.78 -23.47 21.88
CA HIS A 178 -21.32 -23.36 21.83
C HIS A 178 -20.79 -23.30 20.39
N MET A 179 -21.34 -24.10 19.47
CA MET A 179 -20.98 -23.98 18.05
C MET A 179 -21.40 -22.63 17.46
N ILE A 180 -22.59 -22.11 17.81
CA ILE A 180 -23.00 -20.76 17.41
C ILE A 180 -22.01 -19.70 17.90
N GLN A 181 -21.53 -19.82 19.14
CA GLN A 181 -20.53 -18.92 19.72
C GLN A 181 -19.24 -18.92 18.88
N HIS A 182 -18.70 -20.11 18.59
CA HIS A 182 -17.53 -20.29 17.74
C HIS A 182 -17.73 -19.75 16.31
N GLU A 183 -18.86 -20.05 15.66
CA GLU A 183 -19.16 -19.59 14.32
C GLU A 183 -19.31 -18.07 14.25
N LEU A 184 -19.99 -17.46 15.23
CA LEU A 184 -20.15 -16.02 15.31
C LEU A 184 -18.79 -15.33 15.42
N MET A 185 -17.86 -15.91 16.18
CA MET A 185 -16.50 -15.40 16.29
C MET A 185 -15.69 -15.55 14.99
N MET A 186 -15.67 -16.75 14.39
CA MET A 186 -14.76 -17.09 13.29
C MET A 186 -15.29 -16.74 11.89
N LEU A 187 -16.60 -16.85 11.65
CA LEU A 187 -17.23 -16.65 10.33
C LEU A 187 -17.85 -15.27 10.15
N VAL A 188 -18.19 -14.59 11.25
CA VAL A 188 -18.77 -13.23 11.20
C VAL A 188 -17.81 -12.22 11.79
N GLY A 189 -17.41 -12.41 13.06
CA GLY A 189 -16.59 -11.46 13.81
C GLY A 189 -15.24 -11.18 13.15
N ALA A 190 -14.39 -12.20 13.08
CA ALA A 190 -13.05 -12.09 12.51
C ALA A 190 -13.02 -11.52 11.08
N PRO A 191 -13.75 -12.05 10.07
CA PRO A 191 -13.68 -11.53 8.70
C PRO A 191 -14.11 -10.07 8.60
N LEU A 192 -15.21 -9.70 9.27
CA LEU A 192 -15.77 -8.36 9.17
C LEU A 192 -14.90 -7.33 9.91
N VAL A 193 -14.34 -7.69 11.07
CA VAL A 193 -13.34 -6.87 11.75
C VAL A 193 -12.13 -6.64 10.85
N ILE A 194 -11.62 -7.70 10.22
CA ILE A 194 -10.44 -7.60 9.33
C ILE A 194 -10.75 -6.78 8.08
N ALA A 195 -11.92 -6.97 7.44
CA ALA A 195 -12.40 -6.16 6.32
C ALA A 195 -12.51 -4.67 6.68
N GLY A 196 -12.77 -4.35 7.95
CA GLY A 196 -12.79 -2.98 8.47
C GLY A 196 -11.43 -2.26 8.56
N ARG A 197 -10.32 -2.91 8.19
CA ARG A 197 -8.93 -2.40 8.26
C ARG A 197 -8.58 -1.86 9.67
N PRO A 198 -8.69 -2.71 10.71
CA PRO A 198 -8.66 -2.27 12.09
C PRO A 198 -7.30 -1.67 12.45
N LEU A 199 -6.21 -2.23 11.93
CA LEU A 199 -4.85 -1.76 12.23
C LEU A 199 -4.63 -0.29 11.86
N GLN A 200 -5.06 0.13 10.66
CA GLN A 200 -4.85 1.49 10.17
C GLN A 200 -5.64 2.52 11.00
N ARG A 201 -6.89 2.20 11.33
CA ARG A 201 -7.78 3.07 12.10
C ARG A 201 -7.40 3.11 13.58
N CYS A 202 -7.15 1.97 14.20
CA CYS A 202 -6.72 1.94 15.60
C CYS A 202 -5.39 2.71 15.80
N LEU A 203 -4.42 2.55 14.91
CA LEU A 203 -3.18 3.34 14.95
C LEU A 203 -3.44 4.84 14.77
N ALA A 204 -4.38 5.24 13.91
CA ALA A 204 -4.76 6.64 13.74
C ALA A 204 -5.41 7.24 15.00
N GLY A 205 -6.15 6.42 15.76
CA GLY A 205 -6.81 6.78 17.01
C GLY A 205 -5.84 6.93 18.20
N MET A 206 -4.64 6.36 18.13
CA MET A 206 -3.63 6.49 19.18
C MET A 206 -3.07 7.93 19.29
N PRO A 207 -2.65 8.36 20.49
CA PRO A 207 -1.85 9.57 20.69
C PRO A 207 -0.59 9.55 19.83
N ASP A 208 -0.13 10.72 19.35
CA ASP A 208 0.95 10.79 18.35
C ASP A 208 2.28 10.18 18.82
N THR A 209 2.58 10.27 20.12
CA THR A 209 3.77 9.65 20.75
C THR A 209 3.72 8.13 20.71
N LEU A 210 2.57 7.54 21.07
CA LEU A 210 2.36 6.09 21.06
C LEU A 210 2.22 5.54 19.65
N ARG A 211 1.55 6.27 18.76
CA ARG A 211 1.36 5.92 17.35
C ARG A 211 2.69 5.70 16.64
N THR A 212 3.65 6.60 16.84
CA THR A 212 4.97 6.53 16.20
C THR A 212 5.79 5.35 16.73
N ARG A 213 5.76 5.11 18.04
CA ARG A 213 6.40 3.94 18.68
C ARG A 213 5.80 2.63 18.20
N ALA A 214 4.46 2.53 18.18
CA ALA A 214 3.74 1.35 17.71
C ALA A 214 4.02 1.08 16.22
N ALA A 215 3.98 2.10 15.37
CA ALA A 215 4.33 1.99 13.96
C ALA A 215 5.77 1.49 13.75
N HIS A 216 6.74 2.04 14.50
CA HIS A 216 8.13 1.58 14.42
C HIS A 216 8.32 0.14 14.91
N ALA A 217 7.64 -0.26 15.98
CA ALA A 217 7.69 -1.63 16.49
C ALA A 217 7.11 -2.63 15.48
N LEU A 218 5.95 -2.31 14.89
CA LEU A 218 5.32 -3.15 13.86
C LEU A 218 6.15 -3.24 12.58
N GLN A 219 6.87 -2.17 12.22
CA GLN A 219 7.76 -2.13 11.05
C GLN A 219 9.17 -2.65 11.34
N ALA A 220 9.48 -3.04 12.59
CA ALA A 220 10.78 -3.62 12.91
C ALA A 220 10.96 -4.92 12.11
N ARG A 221 12.16 -5.16 11.58
CA ARG A 221 12.48 -6.33 10.75
C ARG A 221 11.97 -7.67 11.32
N PRO A 222 12.22 -8.03 12.60
CA PRO A 222 11.74 -9.31 13.12
C PRO A 222 10.21 -9.38 13.16
N MET A 223 9.55 -8.30 13.59
CA MET A 223 8.08 -8.24 13.65
C MET A 223 7.45 -8.32 12.25
N SER A 224 7.95 -7.53 11.31
CA SER A 224 7.49 -7.55 9.92
C SER A 224 7.75 -8.89 9.22
N GLY A 225 8.82 -9.60 9.62
CA GLY A 225 9.17 -10.93 9.12
C GLY A 225 8.21 -11.99 9.66
N ALA A 226 8.03 -12.03 10.99
CA ALA A 226 7.09 -12.92 11.65
C ALA A 226 5.66 -12.72 11.13
N TRP A 227 5.21 -11.46 11.02
CA TRP A 227 3.91 -11.14 10.45
C TRP A 227 3.75 -11.68 9.03
N ARG A 228 4.76 -11.49 8.17
CA ARG A 228 4.73 -12.00 6.80
C ARG A 228 4.62 -13.52 6.74
N VAL A 229 5.30 -14.24 7.64
CA VAL A 229 5.20 -15.71 7.72
C VAL A 229 3.83 -16.14 8.23
N LEU A 230 3.34 -15.54 9.32
CA LEU A 230 2.04 -15.89 9.92
C LEU A 230 0.86 -15.58 9.00
N THR A 231 0.94 -14.50 8.21
CA THR A 231 -0.07 -14.15 7.21
C THR A 231 0.15 -14.81 5.86
N ALA A 232 1.17 -15.66 5.70
CA ALA A 232 1.33 -16.44 4.48
C ALA A 232 0.14 -17.42 4.40
N PRO A 233 -0.56 -17.53 3.27
CA PRO A 233 -1.83 -18.26 3.20
C PRO A 233 -1.73 -19.72 3.64
N LEU A 234 -0.66 -20.44 3.26
CA LEU A 234 -0.45 -21.81 3.71
C LEU A 234 -0.34 -21.90 5.24
N VAL A 235 0.41 -20.99 5.85
CA VAL A 235 0.63 -20.96 7.30
C VAL A 235 -0.64 -20.56 8.02
N ALA A 236 -1.32 -19.49 7.58
CA ALA A 236 -2.57 -19.03 8.15
C ALA A 236 -3.67 -20.11 8.04
N TRP A 237 -3.80 -20.76 6.88
CA TRP A 237 -4.71 -21.87 6.65
C TRP A 237 -4.38 -23.07 7.54
N ALA A 238 -3.10 -23.48 7.61
CA ALA A 238 -2.69 -24.61 8.42
C ALA A 238 -2.89 -24.36 9.91
N LEU A 239 -2.55 -23.17 10.41
CA LEU A 239 -2.77 -22.78 11.81
C LEU A 239 -4.26 -22.79 12.16
N HIS A 240 -5.11 -22.25 11.28
CA HIS A 240 -6.55 -22.21 11.50
C HIS A 240 -7.18 -23.60 11.44
N GLY A 241 -6.87 -24.39 10.41
CA GLY A 241 -7.33 -25.77 10.29
C GLY A 241 -6.88 -26.63 11.47
N LEU A 242 -5.62 -26.50 11.90
CA LEU A 242 -5.11 -27.21 13.08
C LEU A 242 -5.86 -26.79 14.35
N ALA A 243 -6.08 -25.49 14.57
CA ALA A 243 -6.83 -25.01 15.73
C ALA A 243 -8.25 -25.60 15.76
N ILE A 244 -8.94 -25.63 14.61
CA ILE A 244 -10.27 -26.26 14.49
C ILE A 244 -10.21 -27.73 14.91
N TRP A 245 -9.34 -28.54 14.30
CA TRP A 245 -9.30 -29.97 14.60
C TRP A 245 -8.84 -30.27 16.03
N VAL A 246 -7.87 -29.53 16.55
CA VAL A 246 -7.33 -29.75 17.89
C VAL A 246 -8.39 -29.50 18.95
N TRP A 247 -9.11 -28.38 18.87
CA TRP A 247 -10.12 -28.03 19.86
C TRP A 247 -11.42 -28.83 19.74
N HIS A 248 -11.62 -29.57 18.64
CA HIS A 248 -12.74 -30.51 18.52
C HIS A 248 -12.39 -31.94 18.97
N MET A 249 -11.15 -32.20 19.41
CA MET A 249 -10.82 -33.47 20.06
C MET A 249 -11.54 -33.57 21.41
N PRO A 250 -12.30 -34.65 21.70
CA PRO A 250 -13.13 -34.75 22.91
C PRO A 250 -12.41 -34.39 24.22
N ALA A 251 -11.19 -34.89 24.42
CA ALA A 251 -10.43 -34.64 25.65
C ALA A 251 -10.05 -33.15 25.84
N LEU A 252 -9.69 -32.45 24.76
CA LEU A 252 -9.35 -31.03 24.83
C LEU A 252 -10.59 -30.16 24.90
N TYR A 253 -11.67 -30.58 24.23
CA TYR A 253 -12.95 -29.92 24.28
C TYR A 253 -13.54 -29.94 25.70
N ASP A 254 -13.63 -31.12 26.32
CA ASP A 254 -14.13 -31.27 27.69
C ASP A 254 -13.26 -30.48 28.69
N ALA A 255 -11.95 -30.45 28.48
CA ALA A 255 -11.03 -29.64 29.28
C ALA A 255 -11.28 -28.13 29.11
N ALA A 256 -11.61 -27.67 27.90
CA ALA A 256 -11.94 -26.27 27.65
C ALA A 256 -13.25 -25.88 28.32
N VAL A 257 -14.31 -26.67 28.18
CA VAL A 257 -15.61 -26.36 28.83
C VAL A 257 -15.51 -26.47 30.36
N GLY A 258 -14.70 -27.38 30.89
CA GLY A 258 -14.50 -27.54 32.33
C GLY A 258 -13.53 -26.54 32.98
N ASN A 259 -12.73 -25.81 32.20
CA ASN A 259 -11.73 -24.87 32.73
C ASN A 259 -11.71 -23.55 31.94
N GLU A 260 -12.00 -22.46 32.64
CA GLU A 260 -12.14 -21.13 32.05
C GLU A 260 -10.87 -20.59 31.37
N ALA A 261 -9.69 -20.89 31.91
CA ALA A 261 -8.44 -20.44 31.31
C ALA A 261 -8.18 -21.17 29.97
N ILE A 262 -8.53 -22.46 29.92
CA ILE A 262 -8.45 -23.26 28.68
C ILE A 262 -9.53 -22.80 27.70
N HIS A 263 -10.75 -22.53 28.16
CA HIS A 263 -11.82 -21.96 27.34
C HIS A 263 -11.41 -20.63 26.70
N THR A 264 -10.84 -19.73 27.48
CA THR A 264 -10.35 -18.43 27.02
C THR A 264 -9.22 -18.59 26.00
N LEU A 265 -8.30 -19.54 26.24
CA LEU A 265 -7.24 -19.86 25.30
C LEU A 265 -7.79 -20.40 23.97
N GLN A 266 -8.79 -21.29 24.02
CA GLN A 266 -9.49 -21.81 22.85
C GLN A 266 -10.11 -20.68 22.03
N HIS A 267 -10.89 -19.80 22.67
CA HIS A 267 -11.47 -18.62 22.00
C HIS A 267 -10.42 -17.69 21.40
N ALA A 268 -9.34 -17.41 22.14
CA ALA A 268 -8.23 -16.58 21.64
C ALA A 268 -7.55 -17.22 20.42
N MET A 269 -7.36 -18.54 20.41
CA MET A 269 -6.82 -19.27 19.27
C MET A 269 -7.77 -19.25 18.07
N PHE A 270 -9.07 -19.41 18.27
CA PHE A 270 -10.05 -19.32 17.19
C PHE A 270 -10.10 -17.93 16.57
N VAL A 271 -10.26 -16.88 17.37
CA VAL A 271 -10.27 -15.49 16.87
C VAL A 271 -8.93 -15.14 16.22
N GLY A 272 -7.81 -15.49 16.85
CA GLY A 272 -6.47 -15.18 16.35
C GLY A 272 -6.14 -15.88 15.03
N THR A 273 -6.37 -17.18 14.94
CA THR A 273 -6.11 -17.94 13.71
C THR A 273 -7.10 -17.60 12.60
N ALA A 274 -8.38 -17.36 12.91
CA ALA A 274 -9.36 -16.88 11.94
C ALA A 274 -8.97 -15.49 11.40
N ALA A 275 -8.53 -14.58 12.26
CA ALA A 275 -8.03 -13.27 11.84
C ALA A 275 -6.83 -13.39 10.89
N LEU A 276 -5.88 -14.30 11.15
CA LEU A 276 -4.76 -14.57 10.24
C LEU A 276 -5.24 -15.16 8.89
N PHE A 277 -6.15 -16.12 8.93
CA PHE A 277 -6.73 -16.72 7.73
C PHE A 277 -7.41 -15.67 6.86
N TRP A 278 -8.34 -14.89 7.44
CA TRP A 278 -9.06 -13.84 6.73
C TRP A 278 -8.14 -12.69 6.30
N TRP A 279 -7.12 -12.35 7.07
CA TRP A 279 -6.10 -11.39 6.65
C TRP A 279 -5.37 -11.88 5.40
N GLY A 280 -4.95 -13.15 5.40
CA GLY A 280 -4.36 -13.81 4.24
C GLY A 280 -5.29 -13.72 3.04
N MET A 281 -6.54 -14.12 3.18
CA MET A 281 -7.50 -14.14 2.07
C MET A 281 -7.88 -12.76 1.53
N LEU A 282 -8.03 -11.74 2.39
CA LEU A 282 -8.47 -10.39 2.00
C LEU A 282 -7.32 -9.47 1.55
N TYR A 283 -6.15 -9.58 2.19
CA TYR A 283 -5.01 -8.67 1.98
C TYR A 283 -3.74 -9.37 1.48
N GLY A 284 -3.77 -10.68 1.31
CA GLY A 284 -2.63 -11.43 0.81
C GLY A 284 -2.21 -10.94 -0.58
N ARG A 285 -0.89 -10.87 -0.79
CA ARG A 285 -0.33 -10.39 -2.06
C ARG A 285 -0.44 -11.45 -3.11
N TYR A 286 -1.50 -11.33 -3.88
CA TYR A 286 -1.93 -12.33 -4.82
C TYR A 286 -1.97 -11.71 -6.20
N GLY A 287 -0.83 -11.73 -6.89
CA GLY A 287 -0.79 -11.52 -8.34
C GLY A 287 -1.58 -12.60 -9.09
N ARG A 288 -1.23 -12.90 -10.34
CA ARG A 288 -1.99 -13.86 -11.20
C ARG A 288 -2.28 -15.23 -10.56
N ALA A 289 -1.39 -15.75 -9.71
CA ALA A 289 -1.55 -17.05 -9.04
C ALA A 289 -2.38 -16.98 -7.75
N GLY A 290 -2.53 -15.80 -7.15
CA GLY A 290 -2.93 -15.74 -5.76
C GLY A 290 -4.44 -15.77 -5.51
N TYR A 291 -5.28 -15.31 -6.46
CA TYR A 291 -6.72 -15.57 -6.37
C TYR A 291 -7.03 -17.06 -6.51
N GLY A 292 -6.37 -17.75 -7.45
CA GLY A 292 -6.51 -19.21 -7.58
C GLY A 292 -6.06 -19.96 -6.33
N VAL A 293 -4.96 -19.52 -5.72
CA VAL A 293 -4.49 -20.05 -4.42
C VAL A 293 -5.49 -19.77 -3.29
N ALA A 294 -6.08 -18.58 -3.24
CA ALA A 294 -7.10 -18.24 -2.24
C ALA A 294 -8.37 -19.09 -2.41
N VAL A 295 -8.86 -19.26 -3.65
CA VAL A 295 -9.99 -20.15 -3.96
C VAL A 295 -9.67 -21.60 -3.55
N PHE A 296 -8.45 -22.07 -3.81
CA PHE A 296 -8.01 -23.40 -3.41
C PHE A 296 -8.02 -23.59 -1.89
N TYR A 297 -7.49 -22.63 -1.11
CA TYR A 297 -7.51 -22.72 0.35
C TYR A 297 -8.92 -22.63 0.91
N VAL A 298 -9.78 -21.76 0.37
CA VAL A 298 -11.20 -21.70 0.74
C VAL A 298 -11.89 -23.03 0.46
N PHE A 299 -11.65 -23.64 -0.71
CA PHE A 299 -12.17 -24.96 -1.04
C PHE A 299 -11.67 -26.03 -0.05
N LEU A 300 -10.38 -26.08 0.25
CA LEU A 300 -9.84 -27.01 1.24
C LEU A 300 -10.44 -26.78 2.62
N THR A 301 -10.69 -25.52 3.01
CA THR A 301 -11.40 -25.18 4.25
C THR A 301 -12.79 -25.79 4.27
N VAL A 302 -13.60 -25.58 3.23
CA VAL A 302 -14.93 -26.19 3.10
C VAL A 302 -14.86 -27.71 3.22
N VAL A 303 -13.87 -28.35 2.58
CA VAL A 303 -13.71 -29.81 2.63
C VAL A 303 -13.40 -30.28 4.05
N HIS A 304 -12.37 -29.73 4.71
CA HIS A 304 -11.94 -30.26 6.00
C HIS A 304 -12.92 -29.92 7.13
N THR A 305 -13.57 -28.73 7.11
CA THR A 305 -14.61 -28.41 8.10
C THR A 305 -15.90 -29.17 7.82
N GLY A 306 -16.22 -29.46 6.55
CA GLY A 306 -17.34 -30.32 6.18
C GLY A 306 -17.17 -31.75 6.66
N ILE A 307 -15.96 -32.32 6.59
CA ILE A 307 -15.64 -33.63 7.16
C ILE A 307 -15.88 -33.62 8.67
N LEU A 308 -15.37 -32.61 9.38
CA LEU A 308 -15.56 -32.48 10.83
C LEU A 308 -17.05 -32.34 11.19
N GLY A 309 -17.79 -31.50 10.47
CA GLY A 309 -19.24 -31.32 10.65
C GLY A 309 -20.02 -32.61 10.43
N ALA A 310 -19.69 -33.36 9.38
CA ALA A 310 -20.29 -34.66 9.10
C ALA A 310 -19.98 -35.68 10.21
N MET A 311 -18.74 -35.74 10.72
CA MET A 311 -18.36 -36.64 11.81
C MET A 311 -19.20 -36.39 13.07
N VAL A 312 -19.39 -35.12 13.45
CA VAL A 312 -20.19 -34.73 14.61
C VAL A 312 -21.69 -34.99 14.37
N THR A 313 -22.19 -34.66 13.18
CA THR A 313 -23.60 -34.81 12.79
C THR A 313 -24.04 -36.27 12.71
N PHE A 314 -23.20 -37.16 12.21
CA PHE A 314 -23.54 -38.57 12.01
C PHE A 314 -23.05 -39.48 13.15
N ALA A 315 -22.50 -38.91 14.22
CA ALA A 315 -22.16 -39.66 15.42
C ALA A 315 -23.42 -40.34 15.99
N ARG A 316 -23.26 -41.60 16.42
CA ARG A 316 -24.34 -42.41 17.03
C ARG A 316 -24.34 -42.36 18.55
N THR A 317 -23.29 -41.79 19.12
CA THR A 317 -23.09 -41.63 20.56
C THR A 317 -22.62 -40.20 20.85
N PRO A 318 -22.93 -39.64 22.02
CA PRO A 318 -22.39 -38.34 22.43
C PRO A 318 -20.85 -38.42 22.46
N LEU A 319 -20.20 -37.59 21.63
CA LEU A 319 -18.75 -37.42 21.59
C LEU A 319 -18.25 -36.50 22.71
N TYR A 320 -19.12 -35.62 23.22
CA TYR A 320 -18.85 -34.64 24.28
C TYR A 320 -19.77 -34.89 25.48
N PRO A 321 -19.42 -35.83 26.38
CA PRO A 321 -20.28 -36.24 27.49
C PRO A 321 -20.54 -35.12 28.51
N ILE A 322 -19.71 -34.08 28.54
CA ILE A 322 -19.85 -32.95 29.48
C ILE A 322 -21.22 -32.25 29.38
N TYR A 323 -21.88 -32.31 28.21
CA TYR A 323 -23.21 -31.74 28.00
C TYR A 323 -24.37 -32.67 28.39
N ALA A 324 -24.11 -33.93 28.72
CA ALA A 324 -25.16 -34.90 29.01
C ALA A 324 -26.05 -34.45 30.18
N ALA A 325 -25.45 -34.00 31.29
CA ALA A 325 -26.20 -33.55 32.46
C ALA A 325 -26.88 -32.17 32.27
N PRO A 326 -26.18 -31.13 31.77
CA PRO A 326 -26.81 -29.82 31.53
C PRO A 326 -27.95 -29.85 30.51
N ALA A 327 -27.80 -30.61 29.42
CA ALA A 327 -28.85 -30.72 28.40
C ALA A 327 -30.07 -31.49 28.94
N ALA A 328 -29.85 -32.58 29.68
CA ALA A 328 -30.92 -33.35 30.30
C ALA A 328 -31.73 -32.54 31.32
N ALA A 329 -31.08 -31.62 32.06
CA ALA A 329 -31.76 -30.70 32.98
C ALA A 329 -32.80 -29.80 32.30
N HIS A 330 -32.66 -29.58 30.99
CA HIS A 330 -33.58 -28.81 30.16
C HIS A 330 -34.44 -29.67 29.24
N GLY A 331 -34.45 -31.00 29.44
CA GLY A 331 -35.23 -31.94 28.64
C GLY A 331 -34.72 -32.14 27.21
N VAL A 332 -33.43 -31.85 26.96
CA VAL A 332 -32.79 -32.02 25.64
C VAL A 332 -31.85 -33.22 25.67
N ASP A 333 -31.97 -34.11 24.68
CA ASP A 333 -31.02 -35.20 24.46
C ASP A 333 -29.69 -34.62 23.92
N ALA A 334 -28.59 -34.88 24.63
CA ALA A 334 -27.26 -34.42 24.26
C ALA A 334 -26.78 -34.98 22.91
N LEU A 335 -27.23 -36.18 22.50
CA LEU A 335 -26.91 -36.69 21.17
C LEU A 335 -27.59 -35.84 20.10
N VAL A 336 -28.87 -35.53 20.27
CA VAL A 336 -29.64 -34.69 19.32
C VAL A 336 -29.07 -33.28 19.26
N ASP A 337 -28.72 -32.69 20.41
CA ASP A 337 -28.06 -31.37 20.47
C ASP A 337 -26.72 -31.39 19.71
N GLN A 338 -25.93 -32.45 19.90
CA GLN A 338 -24.67 -32.64 19.18
C GLN A 338 -24.85 -32.72 17.66
N GLN A 339 -25.84 -33.48 17.19
CA GLN A 339 -26.09 -33.62 15.76
C GLN A 339 -26.53 -32.29 15.14
N ARG A 340 -27.34 -31.49 15.85
CA ARG A 340 -27.73 -30.13 15.45
C ARG A 340 -26.52 -29.20 15.40
N ALA A 341 -25.63 -29.29 16.38
CA ALA A 341 -24.41 -28.52 16.42
C ALA A 341 -23.47 -28.85 15.25
N GLY A 342 -23.36 -30.12 14.87
CA GLY A 342 -22.64 -30.55 13.67
C GLY A 342 -23.21 -29.94 12.38
N LEU A 343 -24.55 -29.87 12.27
CA LEU A 343 -25.23 -29.21 11.15
C LEU A 343 -25.00 -27.69 11.14
N LEU A 344 -25.06 -27.05 12.31
CA LEU A 344 -24.77 -25.63 12.48
C LEU A 344 -23.33 -25.32 12.06
N MET A 345 -22.36 -26.12 12.48
CA MET A 345 -20.97 -25.95 12.07
C MET A 345 -20.74 -26.19 10.57
N TRP A 346 -21.56 -27.03 9.92
CA TRP A 346 -21.36 -27.40 8.52
C TRP A 346 -22.03 -26.40 7.56
N ILE A 347 -23.32 -26.14 7.71
CA ILE A 347 -24.14 -25.47 6.70
C ILE A 347 -23.78 -23.97 6.61
N PRO A 348 -23.92 -23.16 7.67
CA PRO A 348 -23.44 -21.77 7.72
C PRO A 348 -22.01 -21.58 7.22
N ALA A 349 -21.04 -22.33 7.76
CA ALA A 349 -19.64 -22.26 7.32
C ALA A 349 -19.49 -22.54 5.83
N GLY A 350 -20.14 -23.61 5.33
CA GLY A 350 -20.14 -23.97 3.92
C GLY A 350 -20.69 -22.85 3.04
N ILE A 351 -21.84 -22.27 3.40
CA ILE A 351 -22.46 -21.17 2.65
C ILE A 351 -21.52 -19.95 2.58
N VAL A 352 -21.02 -19.49 3.73
CA VAL A 352 -20.15 -18.31 3.80
C VAL A 352 -18.88 -18.51 2.97
N MET A 353 -18.21 -19.65 3.13
CA MET A 353 -16.98 -19.96 2.42
C MET A 353 -17.21 -20.17 0.92
N THR A 354 -18.30 -20.83 0.51
CA THR A 354 -18.65 -20.98 -0.90
C THR A 354 -18.95 -19.65 -1.56
N LEU A 355 -19.77 -18.78 -0.94
CA LEU A 355 -20.06 -17.44 -1.47
C LEU A 355 -18.78 -16.60 -1.60
N PHE A 356 -17.91 -16.67 -0.59
CA PHE A 356 -16.62 -15.99 -0.63
C PHE A 356 -15.70 -16.54 -1.73
N GLY A 357 -15.61 -17.87 -1.88
CA GLY A 357 -14.86 -18.53 -2.94
C GLY A 357 -15.36 -18.17 -4.33
N LEU A 358 -16.68 -18.10 -4.53
CA LEU A 358 -17.30 -17.65 -5.78
C LEU A 358 -16.97 -16.18 -6.07
N ALA A 359 -17.01 -15.30 -5.07
CA ALA A 359 -16.63 -13.90 -5.22
C ALA A 359 -15.15 -13.76 -5.61
N LEU A 360 -14.25 -14.52 -4.99
CA LEU A 360 -12.83 -14.55 -5.35
C LEU A 360 -12.61 -15.10 -6.76
N PHE A 361 -13.35 -16.14 -7.15
CA PHE A 361 -13.28 -16.71 -8.49
C PHE A 361 -13.77 -15.74 -9.57
N ALA A 362 -14.87 -15.03 -9.31
CA ALA A 362 -15.37 -13.99 -10.20
C ALA A 362 -14.37 -12.82 -10.31
N ALA A 363 -13.77 -12.40 -9.19
CA ALA A 363 -12.72 -11.39 -9.18
C ALA A 363 -11.48 -11.83 -9.97
N TRP A 364 -11.11 -13.11 -9.87
CA TRP A 364 -10.01 -13.71 -10.64
C TRP A 364 -10.29 -13.66 -12.14
N LEU A 365 -11.49 -14.05 -12.57
CA LEU A 365 -11.88 -14.03 -13.98
C LEU A 365 -11.88 -12.59 -14.53
N GLY A 366 -12.44 -11.64 -13.79
CA GLY A 366 -12.44 -10.23 -14.18
C GLY A 366 -11.04 -9.62 -14.27
N GLU A 367 -10.10 -10.01 -13.41
CA GLU A 367 -8.71 -9.57 -13.50
C GLU A 367 -7.98 -10.19 -14.71
N ALA A 368 -8.25 -11.47 -15.00
CA ALA A 368 -7.72 -12.14 -16.18
C ALA A 368 -8.17 -11.46 -17.48
N GLU A 369 -9.44 -11.04 -17.55
CA GLU A 369 -10.00 -10.28 -18.68
C GLU A 369 -9.44 -8.87 -18.79
N ARG A 370 -9.35 -8.10 -17.69
CA ARG A 370 -8.77 -6.75 -17.70
C ARG A 370 -7.33 -6.77 -18.25
N LYS A 371 -6.55 -7.76 -17.81
CA LYS A 371 -5.17 -7.91 -18.26
C LYS A 371 -5.07 -8.38 -19.70
N SER A 372 -5.92 -9.32 -20.15
CA SER A 372 -5.95 -9.73 -21.56
C SER A 372 -6.31 -8.56 -22.48
N MET A 373 -7.23 -7.68 -22.04
CA MET A 373 -7.60 -6.46 -22.75
C MET A 373 -6.48 -5.42 -22.75
N GLN A 374 -5.73 -5.26 -21.65
CA GLN A 374 -4.54 -4.40 -21.61
C GLN A 374 -3.42 -4.93 -22.52
N ASP A 375 -3.14 -6.23 -22.49
CA ASP A 375 -2.15 -6.88 -23.35
C ASP A 375 -2.54 -6.78 -24.83
N ALA A 376 -3.84 -6.91 -25.15
CA ALA A 376 -4.37 -6.69 -26.49
C ALA A 376 -4.25 -5.22 -26.94
N ARG A 377 -4.57 -4.26 -26.07
CA ARG A 377 -4.40 -2.82 -26.33
C ARG A 377 -2.95 -2.46 -26.55
N LEU A 378 -2.04 -2.95 -25.71
CA LEU A 378 -0.60 -2.78 -25.86
C LEU A 378 -0.16 -3.35 -27.21
N LYS A 379 -0.46 -4.62 -27.52
CA LYS A 379 -0.12 -5.24 -28.81
C LYS A 379 -0.66 -4.47 -30.02
N MET A 380 -1.85 -3.87 -29.91
CA MET A 380 -2.45 -3.05 -30.97
C MET A 380 -1.80 -1.66 -31.09
N GLN A 381 -1.33 -1.08 -29.98
CA GLN A 381 -0.67 0.23 -29.93
C GLN A 381 0.82 0.18 -30.30
N THR A 382 1.51 -0.95 -30.04
CA THR A 382 2.94 -1.11 -30.34
C THR A 382 3.31 -0.82 -31.81
N PRO A 383 2.60 -1.35 -32.84
CA PRO A 383 2.95 -1.05 -34.23
C PRO A 383 2.73 0.43 -34.57
N PHE A 384 1.72 1.07 -33.98
CA PHE A 384 1.42 2.49 -34.20
C PHE A 384 2.48 3.41 -33.55
N LEU A 385 2.92 3.08 -32.33
CA LEU A 385 4.00 3.79 -31.63
C LEU A 385 5.36 3.58 -32.31
N LEU A 386 5.64 2.36 -32.82
CA LEU A 386 6.84 2.08 -33.61
C LEU A 386 6.84 2.84 -34.94
N LEU A 387 5.69 2.98 -35.59
CA LEU A 387 5.54 3.77 -36.82
C LEU A 387 5.77 5.26 -36.55
N ILE A 388 5.21 5.81 -35.47
CA ILE A 388 5.46 7.20 -35.05
C ILE A 388 6.94 7.42 -34.70
N ALA A 389 7.57 6.48 -34.00
CA ALA A 389 9.01 6.56 -33.67
C ALA A 389 9.89 6.50 -34.93
N ALA A 390 9.54 5.66 -35.91
CA ALA A 390 10.24 5.58 -37.20
C ALA A 390 10.07 6.87 -38.03
N LEU A 391 8.88 7.47 -38.01
CA LEU A 391 8.61 8.76 -38.65
C LEU A 391 9.31 9.92 -37.94
N ALA A 392 9.43 9.89 -36.60
CA ALA A 392 10.17 10.90 -35.85
C ALA A 392 11.70 10.83 -36.11
N LEU A 393 12.25 9.63 -36.31
CA LEU A 393 13.68 9.44 -36.65
C LEU A 393 14.05 9.89 -38.07
N THR A 394 13.08 10.06 -38.97
CA THR A 394 13.31 10.57 -40.33
C THR A 394 13.10 12.09 -40.45
N SER A 395 12.58 12.74 -39.40
CA SER A 395 12.15 14.15 -39.44
C SER A 395 12.95 15.12 -38.56
N CYS A 396 13.89 14.68 -37.72
CA CYS A 396 14.58 15.60 -36.81
C CYS A 396 16.00 15.99 -37.26
N ASP A 397 16.21 17.31 -37.29
CA ASP A 397 17.46 18.08 -37.15
C ASP A 397 18.19 18.60 -38.40
N ARG A 398 17.89 18.11 -39.61
CA ARG A 398 18.59 18.57 -40.84
C ARG A 398 17.93 19.73 -41.59
N SER A 399 16.70 20.11 -41.24
CA SER A 399 15.96 21.22 -41.88
C SER A 399 16.30 22.57 -41.24
N ALA A 400 16.24 22.67 -39.91
CA ALA A 400 16.54 23.90 -39.17
C ALA A 400 17.99 24.36 -39.38
N TYR A 401 18.96 23.45 -39.38
CA TYR A 401 20.35 23.75 -39.70
C TYR A 401 20.53 24.27 -41.13
N ARG A 402 19.86 23.66 -42.12
CA ARG A 402 19.92 24.11 -43.52
C ARG A 402 19.27 25.47 -43.73
N GLU A 403 18.10 25.70 -43.12
CA GLU A 403 17.40 26.97 -43.20
C GLU A 403 18.22 28.11 -42.58
N ALA A 404 18.78 27.89 -41.38
CA ALA A 404 19.61 28.88 -40.71
C ALA A 404 20.88 29.21 -41.52
N SER A 405 21.54 28.19 -42.10
CA SER A 405 22.68 28.41 -42.99
C SER A 405 22.33 29.20 -44.25
N GLN A 406 21.16 28.95 -44.83
CA GLN A 406 20.69 29.69 -46.01
C GLN A 406 20.36 31.16 -45.68
N LEU A 407 19.79 31.41 -44.50
CA LEU A 407 19.40 32.76 -44.06
C LEU A 407 20.59 33.65 -43.73
N THR A 408 21.62 33.12 -43.07
CA THR A 408 22.75 33.95 -42.60
C THR A 408 23.98 33.85 -43.49
N GLY A 409 24.03 32.85 -44.38
CA GLY A 409 25.23 32.49 -45.15
C GLY A 409 26.36 31.91 -44.30
N GLY A 410 26.07 31.48 -43.07
CA GLY A 410 27.02 30.90 -42.11
C GLY A 410 26.79 29.43 -41.79
N ASP A 411 27.71 28.83 -41.05
CA ASP A 411 27.70 27.44 -40.60
C ASP A 411 27.41 27.36 -39.08
N PRO A 412 26.25 26.81 -38.66
CA PRO A 412 25.89 26.67 -37.25
C PRO A 412 26.92 25.92 -36.40
N ASP A 413 27.63 24.94 -36.97
CA ASP A 413 28.62 24.15 -36.22
C ASP A 413 29.88 24.98 -35.93
N LYS A 414 30.28 25.85 -36.87
CA LYS A 414 31.33 26.85 -36.65
C LYS A 414 30.86 27.94 -35.70
N GLY A 415 29.60 28.35 -35.80
CA GLY A 415 28.99 29.36 -34.93
C GLY A 415 29.04 28.97 -33.46
N ARG A 416 28.72 27.71 -33.16
CA ARG A 416 28.84 27.13 -31.82
C ARG A 416 30.24 27.23 -31.25
N GLN A 417 31.28 27.04 -32.08
CA GLN A 417 32.68 27.15 -31.67
C GLN A 417 33.09 28.62 -31.50
N ALA A 418 32.64 29.49 -32.40
CA ALA A 418 32.90 30.92 -32.35
C ALA A 418 32.28 31.57 -31.10
N ILE A 419 31.10 31.13 -30.66
CA ILE A 419 30.47 31.57 -29.40
C ILE A 419 31.42 31.41 -28.19
N VAL A 420 32.12 30.29 -28.11
CA VAL A 420 33.11 30.04 -27.04
C VAL A 420 34.39 30.83 -27.28
N LYS A 421 34.86 30.90 -28.53
CA LYS A 421 36.05 31.67 -28.93
C LYS A 421 35.97 33.14 -28.52
N TYR A 422 34.79 33.76 -28.68
CA TYR A 422 34.54 35.16 -28.35
C TYR A 422 33.98 35.37 -26.94
N GLY A 423 33.90 34.32 -26.12
CA GLY A 423 33.54 34.40 -24.71
C GLY A 423 32.06 34.72 -24.43
N CYS A 424 31.17 34.53 -25.40
CA CYS A 424 29.74 34.80 -25.22
C CYS A 424 29.10 33.91 -24.14
N ASP A 425 29.70 32.74 -23.88
CA ASP A 425 29.33 31.77 -22.85
C ASP A 425 29.56 32.27 -21.41
N THR A 426 30.43 33.27 -21.22
CA THR A 426 30.69 33.90 -19.92
C THR A 426 29.60 34.87 -19.48
N CYS A 427 28.78 35.35 -20.42
CA CYS A 427 27.70 36.29 -20.15
C CYS A 427 26.30 35.69 -20.36
N HIS A 428 26.14 34.82 -21.36
CA HIS A 428 24.83 34.30 -21.77
C HIS A 428 24.64 32.82 -21.44
N ASN A 429 23.37 32.45 -21.21
CA ASN A 429 22.94 31.06 -21.22
C ASN A 429 22.54 30.68 -22.65
N ILE A 430 23.23 29.70 -23.23
CA ILE A 430 23.06 29.32 -24.64
C ILE A 430 22.86 27.80 -24.74
N PRO A 431 21.64 27.33 -25.07
CA PRO A 431 21.36 25.92 -25.27
C PRO A 431 22.31 25.28 -26.29
N GLY A 432 22.88 24.12 -25.94
CA GLY A 432 23.81 23.39 -26.81
C GLY A 432 25.28 23.78 -26.66
N VAL A 433 25.63 24.86 -25.97
CA VAL A 433 27.02 25.21 -25.61
C VAL A 433 27.25 24.88 -24.13
N LEU A 434 28.03 23.84 -23.85
CA LEU A 434 28.13 23.25 -22.49
C LEU A 434 28.65 24.22 -21.42
N THR A 435 29.48 25.20 -21.80
CA THR A 435 30.06 26.20 -20.90
C THR A 435 29.13 27.42 -20.68
N ALA A 436 28.16 27.63 -21.55
CA ALA A 436 27.31 28.82 -21.58
C ALA A 436 26.13 28.73 -20.60
N THR A 437 26.42 28.91 -19.31
CA THR A 437 25.42 28.87 -18.23
C THR A 437 25.27 30.20 -17.48
N ALA A 438 26.00 31.22 -17.90
CA ALA A 438 26.01 32.54 -17.28
C ALA A 438 24.69 33.30 -17.49
N THR A 439 24.43 34.28 -16.62
CA THR A 439 23.18 35.07 -16.60
C THR A 439 23.43 36.58 -16.50
N VAL A 440 24.62 37.01 -16.90
CA VAL A 440 24.98 38.45 -16.94
C VAL A 440 24.19 39.15 -18.05
N GLY A 441 24.13 38.52 -19.22
CA GLY A 441 23.22 38.86 -20.31
C GLY A 441 21.95 38.01 -20.30
N PRO A 442 20.92 38.40 -21.08
CA PRO A 442 19.70 37.61 -21.20
C PRO A 442 19.99 36.21 -21.78
N PRO A 443 19.20 35.18 -21.44
CA PRO A 443 19.34 33.88 -22.08
C PRO A 443 19.10 33.98 -23.59
N LEU A 444 19.83 33.20 -24.38
CA LEU A 444 19.72 33.16 -25.85
C LEU A 444 18.95 31.94 -26.36
N MET A 445 18.13 31.33 -25.50
CA MET A 445 17.15 30.35 -25.96
C MET A 445 16.11 31.02 -26.88
N GLN A 446 15.67 30.28 -27.90
CA GLN A 446 14.63 30.71 -28.85
C GLN A 446 14.95 32.00 -29.61
N MET A 447 16.24 32.33 -29.80
CA MET A 447 16.63 33.56 -30.50
C MET A 447 16.09 33.62 -31.93
N GLY A 448 15.96 32.47 -32.62
CA GLY A 448 15.40 32.41 -33.96
C GLY A 448 13.91 32.75 -34.05
N LEU A 449 13.17 32.80 -32.91
CA LEU A 449 11.75 33.15 -32.85
C LEU A 449 11.47 34.57 -32.34
N ARG A 450 12.49 35.30 -31.86
CA ARG A 450 12.28 36.64 -31.31
C ARG A 450 12.03 37.64 -32.43
N SER A 451 11.09 38.57 -32.23
CA SER A 451 10.82 39.63 -33.21
C SER A 451 11.86 40.75 -33.19
N TYR A 452 12.45 41.02 -32.02
CA TYR A 452 13.40 42.12 -31.82
C TYR A 452 14.73 41.66 -31.22
N LEU A 453 15.81 42.33 -31.62
CA LEU A 453 17.14 42.23 -31.06
C LEU A 453 17.43 43.45 -30.19
N ALA A 454 17.94 43.21 -28.98
CA ALA A 454 18.17 44.24 -27.96
C ALA A 454 16.96 45.14 -27.64
N GLY A 455 15.74 44.74 -28.06
CA GLY A 455 14.54 45.57 -27.96
C GLY A 455 14.54 46.82 -28.87
N ARG A 456 15.46 46.92 -29.85
CA ARG A 456 15.63 48.12 -30.68
C ARG A 456 15.46 47.90 -32.17
N ILE A 457 15.95 46.78 -32.71
CA ILE A 457 15.95 46.49 -34.15
C ILE A 457 15.26 45.16 -34.43
N ASP A 458 14.68 45.03 -35.62
CA ASP A 458 14.02 43.79 -36.03
C ASP A 458 15.04 42.65 -36.15
N ASN A 459 14.62 41.44 -35.81
CA ASN A 459 15.45 40.25 -35.89
C ASN A 459 15.56 39.73 -37.32
N THR A 460 16.46 40.34 -38.09
CA THR A 460 16.90 39.85 -39.41
C THR A 460 18.33 39.31 -39.31
N PRO A 461 18.76 38.42 -40.24
CA PRO A 461 20.14 37.93 -40.28
C PRO A 461 21.19 39.05 -40.24
N GLU A 462 20.99 40.10 -41.03
CA GLU A 462 21.90 41.24 -41.15
C GLU A 462 21.97 42.02 -39.83
N ASN A 463 20.82 42.24 -39.19
CA ASN A 463 20.74 42.93 -37.91
C ASN A 463 21.35 42.11 -36.77
N MET A 464 21.19 40.79 -36.78
CA MET A 464 21.83 39.89 -35.82
C MET A 464 23.36 39.97 -35.94
N ILE A 465 23.88 39.87 -37.17
CA ILE A 465 25.32 39.97 -37.43
C ILE A 465 25.85 41.34 -37.01
N LYS A 466 25.11 42.41 -37.31
CA LYS A 466 25.47 43.77 -36.89
C LYS A 466 25.48 43.91 -35.37
N TRP A 467 24.46 43.40 -34.68
CA TRP A 467 24.37 43.44 -33.22
C TRP A 467 25.53 42.69 -32.54
N ILE A 468 25.89 41.51 -33.05
CA ILE A 468 26.99 40.71 -32.49
C ILE A 468 28.34 41.41 -32.66
N ARG A 469 28.54 42.07 -33.81
CA ARG A 469 29.82 42.66 -34.17
C ARG A 469 30.02 44.08 -33.68
N GLN A 470 28.93 44.85 -33.58
CA GLN A 470 28.93 46.28 -33.30
C GLN A 470 27.74 46.69 -32.38
N PRO A 471 27.59 46.07 -31.19
CA PRO A 471 26.47 46.33 -30.30
C PRO A 471 26.32 47.81 -29.92
N HIS A 472 27.41 48.56 -29.73
CA HIS A 472 27.36 49.98 -29.33
C HIS A 472 26.85 50.89 -30.47
N SER A 473 26.97 50.44 -31.74
CA SER A 473 26.39 51.15 -32.89
C SER A 473 24.86 51.05 -32.97
N VAL A 474 24.29 50.04 -32.32
CA VAL A 474 22.84 49.78 -32.26
C VAL A 474 22.25 50.36 -30.98
N ASP A 475 22.92 50.13 -29.85
CA ASP A 475 22.58 50.69 -28.55
C ASP A 475 23.83 51.24 -27.87
N PRO A 476 24.05 52.57 -27.88
CA PRO A 476 25.20 53.20 -27.22
C PRO A 476 25.28 52.97 -25.70
N GLN A 477 24.21 52.50 -25.06
CA GLN A 477 24.12 52.25 -23.62
C GLN A 477 24.18 50.76 -23.26
N THR A 478 24.33 49.85 -24.23
CA THR A 478 24.42 48.42 -23.94
C THR A 478 25.69 48.07 -23.15
N ALA A 479 25.57 47.09 -22.26
CA ALA A 479 26.71 46.53 -21.54
C ALA A 479 27.45 45.45 -22.35
N MET A 480 26.92 45.05 -23.51
CA MET A 480 27.55 44.06 -24.39
C MET A 480 28.78 44.69 -25.08
N PRO A 481 30.00 44.20 -24.83
CA PRO A 481 31.20 44.83 -25.35
C PRO A 481 31.41 44.54 -26.84
N GLU A 482 32.21 45.39 -27.48
CA GLU A 482 32.76 45.17 -28.81
C GLU A 482 33.82 44.05 -28.76
N THR A 483 33.42 42.81 -29.11
CA THR A 483 34.26 41.61 -28.96
C THR A 483 35.22 41.36 -30.13
N GLY A 484 35.18 42.17 -31.19
CA GLY A 484 36.03 42.01 -32.37
C GLY A 484 35.64 40.84 -33.27
N VAL A 485 34.37 40.42 -33.24
CA VAL A 485 33.85 39.35 -34.09
C VAL A 485 33.98 39.75 -35.57
N THR A 486 34.60 38.86 -36.36
CA THR A 486 34.74 39.06 -37.81
C THR A 486 33.40 38.92 -38.52
N GLU A 487 33.28 39.39 -39.76
CA GLU A 487 32.05 39.22 -40.53
C GLU A 487 31.69 37.74 -40.72
N SER A 488 32.67 36.90 -41.04
CA SER A 488 32.49 35.45 -41.21
C SER A 488 32.03 34.79 -39.91
N ASP A 489 32.72 35.06 -38.80
CA ASP A 489 32.36 34.47 -37.51
C ASP A 489 30.98 34.99 -37.03
N GLY A 490 30.64 36.24 -37.35
CA GLY A 490 29.32 36.81 -37.06
C GLY A 490 28.18 36.10 -37.79
N ARG A 491 28.39 35.72 -39.06
CA ARG A 491 27.43 34.92 -39.85
C ARG A 491 27.26 33.51 -39.29
N ASP A 492 28.36 32.88 -38.90
CA ASP A 492 28.36 31.55 -38.29
C ASP A 492 27.63 31.56 -36.93
N ILE A 493 27.93 32.52 -36.06
CA ILE A 493 27.25 32.69 -34.76
C ILE A 493 25.76 32.96 -34.98
N ALA A 494 25.41 33.87 -35.90
CA ALA A 494 24.01 34.13 -36.22
C ALA A 494 23.31 32.85 -36.71
N ALA A 495 23.95 32.05 -37.58
CA ALA A 495 23.41 30.79 -38.08
C ALA A 495 23.04 29.87 -36.92
N TYR A 496 23.95 29.72 -35.94
CA TYR A 496 23.68 28.92 -34.75
C TYR A 496 22.53 29.48 -33.90
N LEU A 497 22.48 30.79 -33.69
CA LEU A 497 21.38 31.40 -32.91
C LEU A 497 20.01 31.24 -33.59
N TYR A 498 19.96 31.18 -34.93
CA TYR A 498 18.73 30.91 -35.68
C TYR A 498 18.27 29.45 -35.62
N THR A 499 19.15 28.49 -35.28
CA THR A 499 18.72 27.10 -35.01
C THR A 499 18.01 26.96 -33.67
N LEU A 500 18.21 27.91 -32.75
CA LEU A 500 17.55 27.94 -31.45
C LEU A 500 16.13 28.51 -31.59
N ARG A 501 15.15 27.64 -31.86
CA ARG A 501 13.71 27.96 -31.93
C ARG A 501 12.94 27.42 -30.74
#